data_AF-A0A968PHG3-F1
#
_entry.id   AF-A0A968PHG3-F1
#
_cell.length_a   1.000
_cell.length_b   1.000
_cell.length_c   1.000
_cell.angle_alpha   90.00
_cell.angle_beta   90.00
_cell.angle_gamma   90.00
#
_symmetry.space_group_name_H-M   'P 1'
#
loop_
_entity.id
_entity.type
_entity.pdbx_description
1 polymer ?
#
loop_
_entity_poly.entity_id
_entity_poly.type
_entity_poly.pdbx_seq_one_letter_code
_entity_poly.pdbx_strand_id
1 'polypeptide(L)' 'MVDTAVAAHLVQMIRAAQLLGCRSILVGVSSEIARTLVQLGVDFSNIETLASLQVGLAHALRQRDLAVGRA' A
#
# COMPACT_ATOMS: atom_id res chain seq x y z
N MET A 1 2.20 11.89 18.31
CA MET A 1 3.58 11.77 17.78
C MET A 1 3.90 10.36 17.26
N VAL A 2 2.97 9.40 17.32
CA VAL A 2 3.19 8.02 16.86
C VAL A 2 2.89 7.86 15.35
N ASP A 3 2.01 8.71 14.78
CA ASP A 3 1.52 8.50 13.40
C ASP A 3 2.45 8.98 12.27
N THR A 4 3.27 10.01 12.50
CA THR A 4 4.19 10.54 11.47
C THR A 4 5.39 9.63 11.21
N ALA A 5 5.99 9.07 12.26
CA ALA A 5 7.12 8.15 12.12
C ALA A 5 6.71 6.86 11.39
N VAL A 6 5.53 6.32 11.73
CA VAL A 6 4.99 5.12 11.07
C VAL A 6 4.70 5.38 9.59
N ALA A 7 4.07 6.51 9.25
CA ALA A 7 3.81 6.89 7.86
C ALA A 7 5.10 7.00 7.03
N ALA A 8 6.15 7.64 7.57
CA ALA A 8 7.43 7.77 6.89
C ALA A 8 8.11 6.42 6.65
N HIS A 9 8.10 5.52 7.64
CA HIS A 9 8.68 4.18 7.49
C HIS A 9 7.90 3.29 6.51
N LEU A 10 6.57 3.42 6.44
CA LEU A 10 5.75 2.73 5.42
C LEU A 10 6.19 3.09 4.00
N VAL A 11 6.42 4.38 3.76
CA VAL A 11 6.89 4.88 2.45
C VAL A 11 8.27 4.35 2.12
N GLN A 12 9.19 4.34 3.09
CA GLN A 12 10.53 3.76 2.91
C GLN A 12 10.46 2.27 2.57
N MET A 13 9.60 1.50 3.26
CA MET A 13 9.40 0.07 2.96
C MET A 13 8.87 -0.16 1.54
N ILE A 14 7.86 0.62 1.11
CA ILE A 14 7.31 0.51 -0.25
C ILE A 14 8.40 0.79 -1.29
N ARG A 15 9.19 1.85 -1.11
CA ARG A 15 10.30 2.19 -2.01
C ARG A 15 11.36 1.09 -2.05
N ALA A 16 11.74 0.55 -0.89
CA ALA A 16 12.70 -0.55 -0.81
C ALA A 16 12.18 -1.80 -1.55
N ALA A 17 10.90 -2.15 -1.40
CA ALA A 17 10.29 -3.26 -2.14
C ALA A 17 10.31 -3.02 -3.66
N GLN A 18 10.04 -1.79 -4.11
CA GLN A 18 10.11 -1.42 -5.53
C GLN A 18 11.52 -1.58 -6.10
N LEU A 19 12.57 -1.25 -5.33
CA LEU A 19 13.96 -1.49 -5.74
C LEU A 19 14.28 -2.98 -5.97
N LEU A 20 13.55 -3.87 -5.31
CA LEU A 20 13.65 -5.33 -5.50
C LEU A 20 12.77 -5.85 -6.65
N GLY A 21 12.14 -4.95 -7.42
CA GLY A 21 11.23 -5.32 -8.50
C GLY A 21 9.83 -5.75 -8.04
N CYS A 22 9.47 -5.49 -6.78
CA CYS A 22 8.14 -5.81 -6.28
C CYS A 22 7.14 -4.68 -6.59
N ARG A 23 5.92 -5.06 -6.96
CA ARG A 23 4.77 -4.16 -6.99
C ARG A 23 4.10 -4.16 -5.62
N SER A 24 3.88 -2.96 -5.06
CA SER A 24 3.23 -2.80 -3.76
C SER A 24 1.81 -2.26 -3.92
N ILE A 25 0.89 -2.76 -3.09
CA ILE A 25 -0.49 -2.27 -2.99
C ILE A 25 -0.71 -1.88 -1.53
N LEU A 26 -1.09 -0.63 -1.29
CA LEU A 26 -1.35 -0.10 0.04
C LEU A 26 -2.85 -0.18 0.35
N VAL A 27 -3.23 -0.78 1.47
CA VAL A 27 -4.63 -1.06 1.80
C VAL A 27 -5.01 -0.69 3.22
N GLY A 28 -6.29 -0.37 3.43
CA GLY A 28 -6.84 -0.15 4.79
C GLY A 28 -6.26 1.06 5.51
N VAL A 29 -5.81 2.08 4.76
CA VAL A 29 -5.23 3.30 5.33
C VAL A 29 -6.33 4.15 5.96
N SER A 30 -6.13 4.54 7.23
CA SER A 30 -7.04 5.47 7.91
C SER A 30 -6.92 6.89 7.33
N SER A 31 -7.96 7.71 7.50
CA SER A 31 -7.96 9.10 7.04
C SER A 31 -6.82 9.94 7.65
N GLU A 32 -6.45 9.66 8.90
CA GLU A 32 -5.35 10.35 9.59
C GLU A 32 -3.98 10.02 8.97
N ILE A 33 -3.72 8.74 8.69
CA ILE A 33 -2.48 8.31 8.04
C ILE A 33 -2.43 8.82 6.60
N ALA A 34 -3.54 8.76 5.87
CA ALA A 34 -3.62 9.29 4.50
C ALA A 34 -3.27 10.79 4.46
N ARG A 35 -3.83 11.59 5.38
CA ARG A 35 -3.50 13.01 5.51
C ARG A 35 -2.02 13.22 5.80
N THR A 36 -1.46 12.42 6.72
CA THR A 36 -0.05 12.49 7.10
C THR A 36 0.86 12.20 5.91
N LEU A 37 0.57 11.16 5.12
CA LEU A 37 1.36 10.81 3.94
C LEU A 37 1.32 11.93 2.87
N VAL A 38 0.16 12.55 2.65
CA VAL A 38 0.03 13.71 1.75
C VAL A 38 0.84 14.89 2.25
N GLN A 39 0.80 15.19 3.55
CA GLN A 39 1.59 16.28 4.15
C GLN A 39 3.10 16.04 4.07
N LEU A 40 3.53 14.77 4.09
CA LEU A 40 4.93 14.38 3.91
C LEU A 40 5.39 14.44 2.44
N GLY A 41 4.52 14.82 1.51
CA GLY A 41 4.86 14.93 0.09
C GLY A 41 5.10 13.58 -0.59
N VAL A 42 4.45 12.52 -0.10
CA VAL A 42 4.57 11.19 -0.70
C VAL A 42 3.93 11.20 -2.08
N ASP A 43 4.71 10.76 -3.07
CA ASP A 43 4.20 10.52 -4.42
C ASP A 43 3.51 9.15 -4.48
N PHE A 44 2.22 9.17 -4.80
CA PHE A 44 1.36 8.00 -4.92
C PHE A 44 1.20 7.52 -6.37
N SER A 45 1.82 8.17 -7.36
CA SER A 45 1.64 7.83 -8.78
C SER A 45 1.98 6.37 -9.09
N ASN A 46 2.92 5.79 -8.34
CA ASN A 46 3.37 4.40 -8.48
C ASN A 46 2.94 3.50 -7.30
N ILE A 47 2.01 3.97 -6.45
CA ILE A 47 1.50 3.23 -5.30
C ILE A 47 0.00 3.01 -5.49
N GLU A 48 -0.38 1.78 -5.78
CA GLU A 48 -1.79 1.42 -5.91
C GLU A 48 -2.44 1.36 -4.53
N THR A 49 -3.62 1.97 -4.36
CA THR A 49 -4.32 2.04 -3.07
C THR A 49 -5.70 1.41 -3.15
N LEU A 50 -6.07 0.61 -2.14
CA LEU A 50 -7.38 -0.04 -2.06
C LEU A 50 -7.97 0.04 -0.65
N ALA A 51 -9.30 -0.06 -0.55
CA ALA A 51 -10.01 0.19 0.71
C ALA A 51 -9.72 -0.85 1.81
N SER A 52 -9.45 -2.11 1.46
CA SER A 52 -9.24 -3.19 2.43
C SER A 52 -8.28 -4.26 1.92
N LEU A 53 -7.74 -5.05 2.86
CA LEU A 53 -6.87 -6.17 2.55
C LEU A 53 -7.55 -7.21 1.66
N GLN A 54 -8.83 -7.51 1.90
CA GLN A 54 -9.58 -8.46 1.09
C GLN A 54 -9.65 -8.02 -0.38
N VAL A 55 -9.97 -6.74 -0.62
CA VAL A 55 -10.01 -6.17 -1.98
C VAL A 55 -8.61 -6.16 -2.59
N GLY A 56 -7.58 -5.79 -1.82
CA GLY A 56 -6.19 -5.77 -2.27
C GLY A 56 -5.64 -7.14 -2.65
N LEU A 57 -5.91 -8.16 -1.84
CA LEU A 57 -5.46 -9.52 -2.11
C LEU A 57 -6.15 -10.10 -3.35
N ALA A 58 -7.47 -9.93 -3.45
CA ALA A 58 -8.22 -10.35 -4.64
C ALA A 58 -7.75 -9.62 -5.91
N HIS A 59 -7.34 -8.35 -5.79
CA HIS A 59 -6.76 -7.59 -6.87
C HIS A 59 -5.36 -8.10 -7.27
N ALA A 60 -4.48 -8.31 -6.30
CA ALA A 60 -3.13 -8.81 -6.51
C ALA A 60 -3.12 -10.18 -7.17
N LEU A 61 -4.01 -11.08 -6.76
CA LEU A 61 -4.10 -12.42 -7.35
C LEU A 61 -4.62 -12.38 -8.79
N ARG A 62 -5.64 -11.56 -9.07
CA ARG A 62 -6.11 -11.34 -10.45
C ARG A 62 -5.01 -10.77 -11.36
N GLN A 63 -4.15 -9.88 -10.87
CA GLN A 63 -3.00 -9.38 -11.64
C GLN A 63 -1.97 -10.47 -11.98
N ARG A 64 -1.95 -11.57 -11.22
CA ARG A 64 -1.04 -12.71 -11.43
C ARG A 64 -1.73 -13.90 -12.10
N ASP A 65 -2.95 -13.72 -12.60
CA ASP A 65 -3.79 -14.78 -13.18
C ASP A 65 -4.06 -15.95 -12.20
N LEU A 66 -4.10 -15.63 -10.90
CA LEU A 66 -4.40 -16.57 -9.82
C LEU A 66 -5.80 -16.31 -9.28
N ALA A 67 -6.57 -17.37 -9.04
CA ALA A 67 -7.90 -17.27 -8.42
C ALA A 67 -7.80 -17.48 -6.89
N VAL A 68 -8.53 -16.65 -6.12
CA VAL A 68 -8.78 -16.95 -4.70
C VAL A 68 -9.76 -18.13 -4.67
N GLY A 69 -9.25 -19.34 -4.44
CA GLY A 69 -10.08 -20.50 -4.20
C GLY A 69 -10.98 -20.26 -2.98
N ARG A 70 -12.29 -20.44 -3.15
CA ARG A 70 -13.21 -20.58 -2.01
C ARG A 70 -12.87 -21.92 -1.37
N ALA A 71 -12.23 -21.90 -0.20
CA ALA A 71 -12.27 -23.03 0.73
C ALA A 71 -13.66 -23.13 1.34
#